data_AF-A0A7L1LIJ9-F1
#
_entry.id   AF-A0A7L1LIJ9-F1
#
_cell.length_a   1.000
_cell.length_b   1.000
_cell.length_c   1.000
_cell.angle_alpha   90.00
_cell.angle_beta   90.00
_cell.angle_gamma   90.00
#
_symmetry.space_group_name_H-M   'P 1'
#
loop_
_entity.id
_entity.type
_entity.pdbx_description
1 polymer ?
#
loop_
_entity_poly.entity_id
_entity_poly.type
_entity_poly.pdbx_seq_one_letter_code
_entity_poly.pdbx_strand_id
1 'polypeptide(L)'
;EPISVVPNRHLERQRCPLIVGIRGGRQALSCGTGPEPQLKLEEVELLDLFSRGAEATPYTFYKTFGGSTHTFEAAAFPGHFLSTAPGPGKALAVAAPPAITSFYLRRK
;
A
#
# COMPACT_ATOMS: atom_id res chain seq x y z
N GLU A 1 1.83 -8.86 12.27
CA GLU A 1 1.03 -9.37 11.14
C GLU A 1 1.94 -9.67 9.95
N PRO A 2 1.89 -10.87 9.35
CA PRO A 2 2.51 -11.12 8.04
C PRO A 2 1.77 -10.36 6.93
N ILE A 3 2.52 -9.72 6.04
CA ILE A 3 1.96 -8.97 4.90
C ILE A 3 2.05 -9.86 3.66
N SER A 4 0.95 -9.95 2.93
CA SER A 4 0.87 -10.58 1.60
C SER A 4 0.94 -9.49 0.54
N VAL A 5 1.71 -9.71 -0.52
CA VAL A 5 1.82 -8.75 -1.62
C VAL A 5 1.72 -9.46 -2.96
N VAL A 6 1.02 -8.84 -3.89
CA VAL A 6 0.97 -9.25 -5.30
C VAL A 6 1.21 -8.02 -6.18
N PRO A 7 1.86 -8.17 -7.34
CA PRO A 7 2.07 -7.02 -8.23
C PRO A 7 0.75 -6.63 -8.91
N ASN A 8 0.46 -5.34 -9.02
CA ASN A 8 -0.58 -4.89 -9.96
C ASN A 8 0.02 -4.81 -11.37
N ARG A 9 -0.25 -5.83 -12.19
CA ARG A 9 0.36 -5.98 -13.52
C ARG A 9 -0.13 -4.96 -14.55
N HIS A 10 -1.17 -4.19 -14.24
CA HIS A 10 -1.79 -3.24 -15.15
C HIS A 10 -1.33 -1.79 -14.92
N LEU A 11 -0.57 -1.55 -13.84
CA LEU A 11 0.06 -0.26 -13.58
C LEU A 11 1.55 -0.28 -13.96
N GLU A 12 2.20 0.88 -13.88
CA GLU A 12 3.59 1.10 -14.30
C GLU A 12 4.57 0.17 -13.59
N ARG A 13 4.90 -0.97 -14.20
CA ARG A 13 5.78 -2.00 -13.61
C ARG A 13 7.14 -1.46 -13.15
N GLN A 14 7.65 -0.44 -13.84
CA GLN A 14 8.91 0.23 -13.51
C GLN A 14 8.88 0.96 -12.16
N ARG A 15 7.70 1.13 -11.54
CA ARG A 15 7.52 1.76 -10.22
C ARG A 15 7.18 0.76 -9.11
N CYS A 16 7.29 -0.54 -9.36
CA CYS A 16 6.90 -1.61 -8.41
C CYS A 16 5.49 -1.41 -7.80
N PRO A 17 4.42 -1.48 -8.59
CA PRO A 17 3.06 -1.41 -8.09
C PRO A 17 2.70 -2.69 -7.32
N LEU A 18 2.43 -2.57 -6.03
CA LEU A 18 2.09 -3.68 -5.15
C LEU A 18 0.69 -3.51 -4.57
N ILE A 19 -0.15 -4.53 -4.70
CA ILE A 19 -1.38 -4.67 -3.93
C ILE A 19 -1.01 -5.32 -2.60
N VAL A 20 -1.44 -4.71 -1.50
CA VAL A 20 -1.01 -5.09 -0.15
C VAL A 20 -2.18 -5.70 0.61
N GLY A 21 -1.98 -6.88 1.19
CA GLY A 21 -2.98 -7.57 2.01
C GLY A 21 -2.42 -8.13 3.30
N ILE A 22 -3.32 -8.49 4.20
CA ILE A 22 -3.04 -9.12 5.50
C ILE A 22 -3.91 -10.36 5.69
N ARG A 23 -3.75 -11.08 6.81
CA ARG A 23 -4.55 -12.27 7.15
C ARG A 23 -4.58 -13.32 6.03
N GLY A 24 -3.42 -13.50 5.38
CA GLY A 24 -3.25 -14.42 4.24
C GLY A 24 -3.83 -13.92 2.92
N GLY A 25 -4.13 -12.62 2.80
CA GLY A 25 -4.69 -12.02 1.60
C GLY A 25 -6.21 -11.84 1.62
N ARG A 26 -6.90 -12.21 2.71
CA ARG A 26 -8.37 -12.08 2.83
C ARG A 26 -8.86 -10.65 3.10
N GLN A 27 -7.93 -9.77 3.44
CA GLN A 27 -8.17 -8.34 3.60
C GLN A 27 -7.08 -7.56 2.89
N ALA A 28 -7.45 -6.47 2.23
CA ALA A 28 -6.53 -5.61 1.49
C ALA A 28 -6.49 -4.20 2.07
N LEU A 29 -5.33 -3.56 1.93
CA LEU A 29 -5.12 -2.18 2.30
C LEU A 29 -5.57 -1.27 1.15
N SER A 30 -6.48 -0.34 1.45
CA SER A 30 -7.08 0.59 0.48
C SER A 30 -6.89 2.03 0.96
N CYS A 31 -6.52 2.94 0.07
CA CYS A 31 -6.53 4.39 0.35
C CYS A 31 -7.90 5.04 0.05
N GLY A 32 -8.89 4.25 -0.34
CA GLY A 32 -10.22 4.73 -0.72
C GLY A 32 -10.25 5.39 -2.12
N THR A 33 -11.44 5.84 -2.48
CA THR A 33 -11.76 6.50 -3.77
C THR A 33 -12.37 7.88 -3.55
N GLY A 34 -12.34 8.37 -2.31
CA GLY A 34 -12.86 9.68 -1.94
C GLY A 34 -11.94 10.83 -2.39
N PRO A 35 -12.33 12.08 -2.13
CA PRO A 35 -11.51 13.24 -2.46
C PRO A 35 -10.21 13.30 -1.65
N GLU A 36 -10.20 12.69 -0.46
CA GLU A 36 -9.03 12.61 0.43
C GLU A 36 -8.63 11.14 0.66
N PRO A 37 -7.32 10.85 0.81
CA PRO A 37 -6.86 9.50 1.09
C PRO A 37 -7.26 9.08 2.50
N GLN A 38 -7.95 7.95 2.61
CA GLN A 38 -8.28 7.33 3.88
C GLN A 38 -7.82 5.88 3.88
N LEU A 39 -6.84 5.59 4.73
CA LEU A 39 -6.32 4.23 4.83
C LEU A 39 -7.30 3.34 5.59
N LYS A 40 -7.75 2.29 4.91
CA LYS A 40 -8.69 1.31 5.46
C LYS A 40 -8.30 -0.11 5.09
N LEU A 41 -8.75 -1.04 5.91
CA LEU A 41 -8.74 -2.47 5.59
C LEU A 41 -10.12 -2.84 5.04
N GLU A 42 -10.14 -3.46 3.88
CA GLU A 42 -11.38 -3.94 3.26
C GLU A 42 -11.37 -5.46 3.17
N GLU A 43 -12.52 -6.09 3.40
CA GLU A 43 -12.72 -7.53 3.27
C GLU A 43 -12.85 -7.92 1.80
N VAL A 44 -11.69 -8.02 1.15
CA VAL A 44 -11.55 -8.40 -0.25
C VAL A 44 -10.31 -9.26 -0.42
N GLU A 45 -10.45 -10.31 -1.23
CA GLU A 45 -9.36 -11.24 -1.51
C GLU A 45 -8.29 -10.59 -2.41
N LEU A 46 -7.03 -10.76 -2.03
CA LEU A 46 -5.90 -10.17 -2.70
C LEU A 46 -5.74 -10.70 -4.14
N LEU A 47 -6.11 -11.98 -4.35
CA LEU A 47 -6.10 -12.61 -5.68
C LEU A 47 -7.26 -12.14 -6.57
N ASP A 48 -8.38 -11.73 -5.98
CA ASP A 48 -9.46 -11.08 -6.73
C ASP A 48 -8.99 -9.73 -7.24
N LEU A 49 -8.41 -8.89 -6.35
CA LEU A 49 -7.85 -7.59 -6.74
C LEU A 49 -6.77 -7.71 -7.81
N PHE A 50 -5.89 -8.70 -7.68
CA PHE A 50 -4.87 -9.00 -8.68
C PHE A 50 -5.46 -9.24 -10.07
N SER A 51 -6.65 -9.86 -10.14
CA SER A 51 -7.34 -10.17 -11.39
C SER A 51 -8.15 -9.00 -11.96
N ARG A 52 -8.52 -8.01 -11.13
CA ARG A 52 -9.33 -6.82 -11.52
C ARG A 52 -8.55 -5.70 -12.22
N GLY A 53 -7.22 -5.79 -12.24
CA GLY A 53 -6.36 -4.86 -12.98
C GLY A 53 -6.44 -3.40 -12.50
N ALA A 54 -6.81 -2.48 -13.39
CA ALA A 54 -6.81 -1.03 -13.08
C ALA A 54 -7.80 -0.65 -11.97
N GLU A 55 -8.87 -1.43 -11.76
CA GLU A 55 -9.82 -1.21 -10.66
C GLU A 55 -9.16 -1.41 -9.27
N ALA A 56 -8.03 -2.13 -9.20
CA ALA A 56 -7.27 -2.30 -7.98
C ALA A 56 -6.35 -1.10 -7.65
N THR A 57 -6.43 0.01 -8.39
CA THR A 57 -5.63 1.23 -8.14
C THR A 57 -5.78 1.76 -6.70
N PRO A 58 -6.97 1.80 -6.08
CA PRO A 58 -7.12 2.22 -4.67
C PRO A 58 -6.42 1.30 -3.66
N TYR A 59 -6.04 0.09 -4.07
CA TYR A 59 -5.37 -0.91 -3.25
C TYR A 59 -3.88 -1.04 -3.56
N THR A 60 -3.38 -0.23 -4.51
CA THR A 60 -2.03 -0.36 -5.04
C THR A 60 -1.11 0.73 -4.48
N PHE A 61 0.09 0.32 -4.07
CA PHE A 61 1.15 1.20 -3.60
C PHE A 61 2.43 0.99 -4.41
N TYR A 62 3.03 2.09 -4.89
CA TYR A 62 4.34 2.07 -5.55
C TYR A 62 5.46 2.04 -4.52
N LYS A 63 6.26 0.97 -4.57
CA LYS A 63 7.39 0.79 -3.67
C LYS A 63 8.68 1.30 -4.31
N THR A 64 9.49 2.04 -3.56
CA THR A 64 10.84 2.42 -4.03
C THR A 64 11.76 1.22 -4.23
N PHE A 65 12.68 1.34 -5.20
CA PHE A 65 13.72 0.34 -5.46
C PHE A 65 14.97 0.59 -4.63
N GLY A 66 15.69 -0.48 -4.28
CA GLY A 66 16.96 -0.40 -3.57
C GLY A 66 16.86 0.14 -2.14
N GLY A 67 18.00 0.25 -1.47
CA GLY A 67 18.10 0.73 -0.09
C GLY A 67 17.70 -0.31 0.97
N SER A 68 17.98 0.04 2.24
CA SER A 68 17.58 -0.74 3.41
C SER A 68 16.14 -0.45 3.86
N THR A 69 15.62 0.72 3.48
CA THR A 69 14.25 1.15 3.73
C THR A 69 13.54 1.45 2.42
N HIS A 70 12.21 1.41 2.46
CA HIS A 70 11.35 1.67 1.31
C HIS A 70 10.19 2.59 1.69
N THR A 71 9.74 3.39 0.74
CA THR A 71 8.48 4.12 0.82
C THR A 71 7.42 3.42 -0.03
N PHE A 72 6.16 3.73 0.23
CA PHE A 72 5.01 3.16 -0.46
C PHE A 72 4.03 4.27 -0.81
N GLU A 73 4.11 4.78 -2.02
CA GLU A 73 3.24 5.85 -2.52
C GLU A 73 1.89 5.26 -2.95
N ALA A 74 0.77 5.86 -2.54
CA ALA A 74 -0.57 5.42 -2.93
C ALA A 74 -0.81 5.70 -4.43
N ALA A 75 -1.13 4.67 -5.22
CA ALA A 75 -1.31 4.83 -6.65
C ALA A 75 -2.53 5.72 -6.99
N ALA A 76 -3.58 5.68 -6.17
CA ALA A 76 -4.76 6.54 -6.34
C ALA A 76 -4.56 7.98 -5.83
N PHE A 77 -3.52 8.24 -5.03
CA PHE A 77 -3.22 9.56 -4.46
C PHE A 77 -1.73 9.87 -4.59
N PRO A 78 -1.28 10.30 -5.79
CA PRO A 78 0.12 10.67 -6.01
C PRO A 78 0.64 11.67 -4.97
N GLY A 79 1.89 11.53 -4.58
CA GLY A 79 2.53 12.33 -3.53
C GLY A 79 2.13 12.00 -2.10
N HIS A 80 1.22 11.03 -1.89
CA HIS A 80 0.87 10.54 -0.56
C HIS A 80 1.41 9.14 -0.34
N PHE A 81 1.93 8.90 0.86
CA PHE A 81 2.65 7.67 1.18
C PHE A 81 2.06 6.99 2.41
N LEU A 82 2.17 5.66 2.49
CA LEU A 82 2.02 4.99 3.78
C LEU A 82 2.92 5.67 4.80
N SER A 83 2.37 5.94 5.98
CA SER A 83 3.06 6.68 7.02
C SER A 83 2.68 6.19 8.41
N THR A 84 3.60 6.41 9.35
CA THR A 84 3.38 6.20 10.78
C THR A 84 3.47 7.53 11.53
N ALA A 85 2.76 7.62 12.65
CA ALA A 85 2.95 8.69 13.61
C ALA A 85 3.99 8.30 14.67
N PRO A 86 4.68 9.27 15.30
CA PRO A 86 5.55 9.00 16.42
C PRO A 86 4.80 8.34 17.58
N GLY A 87 5.45 7.36 18.21
CA GLY A 87 4.95 6.66 19.39
C GLY A 87 4.21 5.35 19.08
N PRO A 88 4.17 4.42 20.05
CA PRO A 88 3.55 3.11 19.88
C PRO A 88 2.02 3.21 19.79
N GLY A 89 1.40 2.22 19.14
CA GLY A 89 -0.06 2.06 19.08
C GLY A 89 -0.79 3.03 18.16
N LYS A 90 -0.08 3.90 17.44
CA LYS A 90 -0.68 4.77 16.42
C LYS A 90 -1.01 3.96 15.17
N ALA A 91 -2.18 4.24 14.59
CA ALA A 91 -2.62 3.62 13.36
C ALA A 91 -1.70 4.01 12.19
N LEU A 92 -1.58 3.11 11.22
CA LEU A 92 -0.98 3.43 9.93
C LEU A 92 -1.89 4.41 9.18
N ALA A 93 -1.31 5.34 8.43
CA ALA A 93 -2.04 6.33 7.66
C ALA A 93 -1.47 6.46 6.24
N VAL A 94 -2.11 7.29 5.43
CA VAL A 94 -1.58 7.78 4.16
C VAL A 94 -1.46 9.30 4.28
N ALA A 95 -0.27 9.84 4.04
CA ALA A 95 -0.01 11.28 4.22
C ALA A 95 1.04 11.79 3.23
N ALA A 96 0.94 13.07 2.89
CA ALA A 96 1.99 13.80 2.18
C ALA A 96 3.14 14.17 3.14
N PRO A 97 4.36 14.42 2.63
CA PRO A 97 5.46 14.94 3.44
C PRO A 97 5.14 16.31 4.07
N PRO A 98 5.68 16.62 5.27
CA PRO A 98 6.60 15.82 6.06
C PRO A 98 5.87 14.75 6.91
N ALA A 99 6.19 13.47 6.68
CA ALA A 99 5.66 12.33 7.45
C ALA A 99 6.74 11.23 7.56
N ILE A 100 6.61 10.32 8.54
CA ILE A 100 7.49 9.14 8.65
C ILE A 100 7.01 8.08 7.67
N THR A 101 7.70 7.93 6.54
CA THR A 101 7.27 7.10 5.41
C THR A 101 8.22 5.96 5.07
N SER A 102 9.32 5.83 5.81
CA SER A 102 10.35 4.81 5.57
C SER A 102 10.09 3.55 6.37
N PHE A 103 9.95 2.42 5.69
CA PHE A 103 9.70 1.12 6.28
C PHE A 103 10.82 0.12 5.94
N TYR A 104 11.18 -0.70 6.92
CA TYR A 104 11.99 -1.89 6.67
C TYR A 104 11.09 -3.04 6.22
N LEU A 105 11.48 -3.73 5.15
CA LEU A 105 10.83 -4.97 4.71
C LEU A 105 11.70 -6.16 5.07
N ARG A 106 11.14 -7.07 5.88
CA ARG A 106 11.77 -8.35 6.20
C ARG A 106 10.97 -9.46 5.55
N ARG A 107 11.60 -10.19 4.64
CA ARG A 107 11.03 -11.43 4.08
C ARG A 107 11.02 -12.48 5.19
N LYS A 108 9.88 -13.17 5.34
CA LYS A 108 9.76 -14.38 6.16
C LYS A 108 9.92 -15.60 5.28
#